data_AF-A0A328CBQ5-F1
#
_entry.id   AF-A0A328CBQ5-F1
#
_cell.length_a   1.000
_cell.length_b   1.000
_cell.length_c   1.000
_cell.angle_alpha   90.00
_cell.angle_beta   90.00
_cell.angle_gamma   90.00
#
_symmetry.space_group_name_H-M   'P 1'
#
loop_
_entity.id
_entity.type
_entity.pdbx_description
1 polymer ?
#
loop_
_entity_poly.entity_id
_entity_poly.type
_entity_poly.pdbx_seq_one_letter_code
_entity_poly.pdbx_strand_id
1 'polypeptide(L)' 'MRAKLYDILGLGFLLGSAYFFVRTIEFLAQADYVAAMIALTVGFLVVRAGVDLARLALAASRED' A
#
# COMPACT_ATOMS: atom_id res chain seq x y z
N MET A 1 -20.14 9.93 4.52
CA MET A 1 -18.82 10.16 5.16
C MET A 1 -17.88 8.97 5.05
N ARG A 2 -18.34 7.73 5.26
CA ARG A 2 -17.52 6.50 5.13
C ARG A 2 -16.86 6.33 3.76
N ALA A 3 -17.56 6.58 2.66
CA ALA A 3 -17.00 6.49 1.31
C ALA A 3 -15.77 7.40 1.09
N LYS A 4 -15.83 8.67 1.53
CA LYS A 4 -14.68 9.60 1.44
C LYS A 4 -13.48 9.14 2.27
N LEU A 5 -13.71 8.48 3.41
CA LEU A 5 -12.63 7.92 4.23
C LEU A 5 -11.93 6.78 3.50
N TYR A 6 -12.68 5.88 2.88
CA TYR A 6 -12.12 4.78 2.09
C TYR A 6 -11.36 5.25 0.86
N ASP A 7 -11.83 6.30 0.17
CA ASP A 7 -11.10 6.91 -0.95
C ASP A 7 -9.76 7.52 -0.51
N ILE A 8 -9.75 8.27 0.59
CA ILE A 8 -8.51 8.89 1.11
C ILE A 8 -7.51 7.80 1.54
N LEU A 9 -8.00 6.76 2.23
CA LEU A 9 -7.14 5.64 2.62
C LEU A 9 -6.63 4.88 1.39
N GLY A 10 -7.47 4.66 0.38
CA GLY A 10 -7.07 4.02 -0.88
C GLY A 10 -5.97 4.80 -1.59
N LEU A 11 -6.12 6.12 -1.71
CA LEU A 11 -5.07 7.01 -2.22
C LEU A 11 -3.80 6.94 -1.38
N GLY A 12 -3.92 6.90 -0.05
CA GLY A 12 -2.80 6.73 0.87
C GLY A 12 -2.04 5.42 0.66
N PHE A 13 -2.76 4.29 0.52
CA PHE A 13 -2.17 2.98 0.22
C PHE A 13 -1.49 2.95 -1.15
N LEU A 14 -2.09 3.59 -2.16
CA LEU A 14 -1.49 3.72 -3.48
C LEU A 14 -0.17 4.49 -3.42
N LEU A 15 -0.18 5.69 -2.81
CA LEU A 15 1.03 6.51 -2.66
C LEU A 15 2.09 5.82 -1.80
N GLY A 16 1.67 5.14 -0.72
CA GLY A 16 2.55 4.34 0.11
C GLY A 16 3.23 3.22 -0.66
N SER A 17 2.49 2.50 -1.50
CA SER A 17 3.05 1.43 -2.34
C SER A 17 4.09 1.96 -3.33
N ALA A 18 3.82 3.10 -3.97
CA ALA A 18 4.75 3.75 -4.88
C ALA A 18 6.02 4.23 -4.15
N TYR A 19 5.87 4.80 -2.95
CA TYR A 19 6.98 5.23 -2.11
C TYR A 19 7.91 4.05 -1.74
N PHE A 20 7.35 2.96 -1.22
CA PHE A 20 8.15 1.78 -0.85
C PHE A 20 8.80 1.11 -2.06
N PHE A 21 8.15 1.16 -3.23
CA PHE A 21 8.75 0.70 -4.47
C PHE A 21 10.00 1.51 -4.83
N VAL A 22 9.89 2.85 -4.86
CA VAL A 22 11.05 3.73 -5.12
C VAL A 22 12.17 3.48 -4.12
N ARG A 23 11.82 3.32 -2.83
CA ARG A 23 12.81 3.08 -1.77
C ARG A 23 13.52 1.74 -1.91
N THR A 24 12.80 0.72 -2.37
CA THR A 24 13.38 -0.59 -2.70
C THR A 24 14.41 -0.46 -3.81
N ILE A 25 14.11 0.30 -4.87
CA ILE A 25 15.04 0.53 -5.99
C ILE A 25 16.28 1.30 -5.53
N GLU A 26 16.10 2.32 -4.69
CA GLU A 26 17.23 3.11 -4.16
C GLU A 26 18.15 2.28 -3.26
N PHE A 27 17.60 1.43 -2.39
CA PHE A 27 18.41 0.50 -1.59
C PHE A 27 19.15 -0.50 -2.47
N LEU A 28 18.48 -1.02 -3.51
CA LEU A 28 19.11 -1.94 -4.45
C LEU A 28 20.24 -1.28 -5.25
N ALA A 29 20.07 -0.01 -5.63
CA ALA A 29 21.09 0.79 -6.30
C ALA A 29 22.31 1.07 -5.41
N GLN A 30 22.11 1.12 -4.08
CA GLN A 30 23.18 1.27 -3.08
C GLN A 30 23.80 -0.08 -2.66
N ALA A 31 23.39 -1.19 -3.29
CA ALA A 31 23.76 -2.56 -2.90
C ALA A 31 23.37 -2.93 -1.46
N ASP A 32 22.42 -2.21 -0.85
CA ASP A 32 21.84 -2.56 0.44
C ASP A 32 20.67 -3.55 0.25
N TYR A 33 21.04 -4.81 0.06
CA TYR A 33 20.08 -5.88 -0.21
C TYR A 33 19.15 -6.17 0.97
N VAL A 34 19.62 -5.95 2.21
CA VAL A 34 18.81 -6.20 3.41
C VAL A 34 17.71 -5.16 3.52
N ALA A 35 18.06 -3.87 3.38
CA ALA A 35 17.08 -2.80 3.37
C ALA A 35 16.12 -2.92 2.19
N ALA A 36 16.61 -3.30 1.00
CA ALA A 36 15.77 -3.54 -0.17
C ALA A 36 14.74 -4.67 0.09
N MET A 37 15.16 -5.79 0.67
CA MET A 37 14.25 -6.90 1.01
C MET A 37 13.19 -6.51 2.05
N ILE A 38 13.58 -5.72 3.06
CA ILE A 38 12.65 -5.21 4.07
C ILE A 38 11.66 -4.25 3.41
N ALA A 39 12.14 -3.28 2.62
CA ALA A 39 11.30 -2.30 1.93
C ALA A 39 10.31 -2.98 0.96
N LEU A 40 10.77 -4.01 0.23
CA LEU A 40 9.92 -4.81 -0.64
C LEU A 40 8.82 -5.53 0.14
N THR A 41 9.18 -6.14 1.27
CA THR A 41 8.22 -6.85 2.13
C THR A 41 7.17 -5.89 2.70
N VAL A 42 7.60 -4.73 3.18
CA VAL A 42 6.68 -3.69 3.68
C VAL A 42 5.78 -3.18 2.55
N GLY A 43 6.34 -2.87 1.38
CA GLY A 43 5.56 -2.46 0.21
C GLY A 43 4.52 -3.49 -0.19
N PHE A 44 4.87 -4.78 -0.17
CA PHE A 44 3.94 -5.87 -0.43
C PHE A 44 2.79 -5.92 0.59
N LEU A 45 3.09 -5.78 1.89
CA LEU A 45 2.08 -5.75 2.94
C LEU A 45 1.14 -4.54 2.82
N VAL A 46 1.69 -3.37 2.44
CA VAL A 46 0.89 -2.16 2.17
C VAL A 46 -0.09 -2.40 1.02
N VAL A 47 0.36 -3.00 -0.08
CA VAL A 47 -0.52 -3.34 -1.21
C VAL A 47 -1.60 -4.35 -0.78
N ARG A 48 -1.21 -5.39 -0.04
CA ARG A 48 -2.14 -6.41 0.49
C ARG A 48 -3.23 -5.77 1.35
N ALA A 49 -2.84 -4.93 2.32
CA ALA A 49 -3.77 -4.22 3.19
C ALA A 49 -4.68 -3.26 2.42
N GLY A 50 -4.15 -2.57 1.40
CA GLY A 50 -4.95 -1.72 0.52
C GLY A 50 -6.03 -2.50 -0.26
N VAL A 51 -5.71 -3.69 -0.76
CA VAL A 51 -6.68 -4.57 -1.43
C VAL A 51 -7.75 -5.06 -0.46
N ASP A 52 -7.36 -5.46 0.76
CA ASP A 52 -8.32 -5.91 1.78
C ASP A 52 -9.25 -4.77 2.22
N LEU A 53 -8.71 -3.54 2.37
CA LEU A 53 -9.52 -2.36 2.63
C LEU A 53 -10.50 -2.05 1.49
N ALA A 54 -10.06 -2.15 0.23
CA ALA A 54 -10.93 -1.93 -0.94
C ALA A 54 -12.07 -2.95 -1.00
N ARG A 55 -11.79 -4.21 -0.64
CA ARG A 55 -12.82 -5.27 -0.53
C ARG A 55 -13.83 -4.96 0.57
N LEU A 56 -13.37 -4.49 1.73
CA LEU A 56 -14.24 -4.07 2.83
C LEU A 56 -15.10 -2.86 2.45
N ALA A 57 -14.53 -1.89 1.75
CA ALA A 57 -15.26 -0.72 1.27
C ALA A 57 -16.36 -1.12 0.28
N LEU A 58 -16.06 -2.02 -0.66
CA LEU A 58 -17.03 -2.57 -1.62
C LEU A 58 -18.12 -3.41 -0.96
N ALA A 59 -17.79 -4.16 0.09
CA ALA A 59 -18.76 -4.92 0.87
C ALA A 59 -19.70 -3.97 1.62
N ALA A 60 -19.15 -2.98 2.32
CA ALA A 60 -19.92 -1.98 3.06
C ALA A 60 -20.84 -1.15 2.15
N SER A 61 -20.43 -0.86 0.90
CA SER A 61 -21.26 -0.12 -0.04
C SER A 61 -22.40 -0.95 -0.67
N ARG A 62 -22.45 -2.26 -0.45
CA ARG A 62 -23.54 -3.14 -0.92
C ARG A 62 -24.60 -3.40 0.14
N GLU A 63 -24.31 -3.09 1.41
CA GLU A 63 -25.23 -3.23 2.54
C GLU A 63 -26.05 -1.95 2.79
N ASP A 64 -25.61 -0.80 2.27
CA ASP A 64 -26.35 0.47 2.20
C ASP A 64 -27.22 0.54 0.92
#